data_AF-A0A6P6X4T9-F1
#
_entry.id   AF-A0A6P6X4T9-F1
#
_cell.length_a   1.000
_cell.length_b   1.000
_cell.length_c   1.000
_cell.angle_alpha   90.00
_cell.angle_beta   90.00
_cell.angle_gamma   90.00
#
_symmetry.space_group_name_H-M   'P 1'
#
loop_
_entity.id
_entity.type
_entity.pdbx_description
1 polymer ?
#
loop_
_entity_poly.entity_id
_entity_poly.type
_entity_poly.pdbx_seq_one_letter_code
_entity_poly.pdbx_strand_id
1 'polypeptide(L)'
;MRRLKLSATAQIPEDLEVGYVPLSMCGAYPGLFLFTSPSRFVRPVRNISIPPEEGNKFELIGPFEQVYMEISCPDGGGGGRKSMFPATHEEIHPTGILSVVANLTPWSDHNQSPRNMYQCQMGKQTMGFPSQALHSRADQKLYHLQDGNDLVSRRSTQEVVTSRCASS
;
A
#
# COMPACT_ATOMS: atom_id res chain seq x y z
N MET A 1 -10.74 -5.60 -21.75
CA MET A 1 -9.92 -4.43 -21.35
C MET A 1 -8.93 -4.79 -20.24
N ARG A 2 -9.34 -5.03 -18.98
CA ARG A 2 -8.39 -5.36 -17.88
C ARG A 2 -7.49 -6.57 -18.15
N ARG A 3 -8.05 -7.69 -18.64
CA ARG A 3 -7.23 -8.85 -19.05
C ARG A 3 -6.20 -8.52 -20.13
N LEU A 4 -6.52 -7.59 -21.04
CA LEU A 4 -5.57 -7.14 -22.07
C LEU A 4 -4.47 -6.26 -21.46
N LYS A 5 -4.82 -5.38 -20.51
CA LYS A 5 -3.83 -4.58 -19.75
C LYS A 5 -2.79 -5.45 -19.02
N LEU A 6 -3.18 -6.64 -18.57
CA LEU A 6 -2.27 -7.58 -17.88
C LEU A 6 -1.46 -8.48 -18.83
N SER A 7 -1.80 -8.47 -20.12
CA SER A 7 -1.06 -9.20 -21.15
C SER A 7 0.01 -8.29 -21.75
N ALA A 8 1.26 -8.76 -21.73
CA ALA A 8 2.41 -8.04 -22.32
C ALA A 8 2.28 -7.82 -23.85
N THR A 9 1.35 -8.51 -24.50
CA THR A 9 1.14 -8.44 -25.96
C THR A 9 0.23 -7.27 -26.36
N ALA A 10 -0.51 -6.67 -25.43
CA ALA A 10 -1.44 -5.59 -25.74
C ALA A 10 -0.75 -4.21 -25.69
N GLN A 11 -1.09 -3.31 -26.64
CA GLN A 11 -0.62 -1.91 -26.67
C GLN A 11 -1.29 -1.00 -25.61
N ILE A 12 -1.80 -1.57 -24.52
CA ILE A 12 -2.52 -0.84 -23.46
C ILE A 12 -1.54 -0.55 -22.32
N PRO A 13 -1.46 0.68 -21.83
CA PRO A 13 -0.54 1.00 -20.76
C PRO A 13 -0.98 0.37 -19.43
N GLU A 14 -0.01 -0.13 -18.66
CA GLU A 14 -0.23 -0.85 -17.40
C GLU A 14 -0.87 0.01 -16.30
N ASP A 15 -0.73 1.34 -16.39
CA ASP A 15 -1.27 2.33 -15.44
C ASP A 15 -2.67 2.83 -15.83
N LEU A 16 -3.26 2.32 -16.92
CA LEU A 16 -4.63 2.65 -17.31
C LEU A 16 -5.62 2.27 -16.20
N GLU A 17 -6.34 3.24 -15.66
CA GLU A 17 -7.43 3.00 -14.72
C GLU A 17 -8.73 2.79 -15.49
N VAL A 18 -9.48 1.74 -15.12
CA VAL A 18 -10.69 1.32 -15.81
C VAL A 18 -11.85 1.39 -14.81
N GLY A 19 -12.47 2.56 -14.72
CA GLY A 19 -13.59 2.82 -13.83
C GLY A 19 -14.93 2.46 -14.46
N TYR A 20 -15.47 1.29 -14.15
CA TYR A 20 -16.82 0.90 -14.56
C TYR A 20 -17.85 1.24 -13.48
N VAL A 21 -18.80 2.12 -13.79
CA VAL A 21 -19.92 2.48 -12.92
C VAL A 21 -21.17 1.74 -13.39
N PRO A 22 -21.70 0.78 -12.61
CA PRO A 22 -22.91 0.06 -12.98
C PRO A 22 -24.16 0.94 -12.88
N LEU A 23 -25.17 0.60 -13.67
CA LEU A 23 -26.50 1.21 -13.59
C LEU A 23 -27.09 0.96 -12.20
N SER A 24 -27.41 2.04 -11.50
CA SER A 24 -28.01 1.98 -10.16
C SER A 24 -29.05 3.09 -9.99
N MET A 25 -30.09 2.79 -9.21
CA MET A 25 -31.12 3.77 -8.86
C MET A 25 -30.52 4.79 -7.88
N CYS A 26 -30.54 6.08 -8.24
CA CYS A 26 -29.98 7.18 -7.44
C CYS A 26 -28.47 7.05 -7.12
N GLY A 27 -27.70 6.35 -7.95
CA GLY A 27 -26.25 6.26 -7.82
C GLY A 27 -25.47 7.26 -8.68
N ALA A 28 -24.16 7.03 -8.80
CA ALA A 28 -23.31 7.79 -9.70
C ALA A 28 -23.73 7.57 -11.17
N TYR A 29 -23.41 8.55 -12.03
CA TYR A 29 -23.74 8.45 -13.44
C TYR A 29 -23.07 7.22 -14.08
N PRO A 30 -23.84 6.32 -14.69
CA PRO A 30 -23.33 5.06 -15.23
C PRO A 30 -22.43 5.33 -16.44
N GLY A 31 -21.35 4.57 -16.55
CA GLY A 31 -20.41 4.76 -17.63
C GLY A 31 -19.12 3.96 -17.46
N LEU A 32 -18.35 3.91 -18.56
CA LEU A 32 -16.99 3.40 -18.56
C LEU A 32 -16.04 4.59 -18.64
N PHE A 33 -15.35 4.87 -17.55
CA PHE A 33 -14.36 5.94 -17.44
C PHE A 33 -12.96 5.36 -17.56
N LEU A 34 -12.18 5.89 -18.48
CA LEU A 34 -10.80 5.47 -18.75
C LEU A 34 -9.87 6.63 -18.46
N PHE A 35 -8.91 6.43 -17.55
CA PHE A 35 -7.97 7.47 -17.17
C PHE A 35 -6.53 7.03 -17.42
N THR A 36 -5.79 7.88 -18.14
CA THR A 36 -4.35 7.74 -18.44
C THR A 36 -3.55 8.98 -18.03
N SER A 37 -4.18 9.94 -17.35
CA SER A 37 -3.52 11.19 -16.97
C SER A 37 -2.44 10.98 -15.91
N PRO A 38 -1.40 11.83 -15.87
CA PRO A 38 -0.44 11.85 -14.77
C PRO A 38 -1.08 12.32 -13.45
N SER A 39 -0.36 12.15 -12.34
CA SER A 39 -0.77 12.60 -10.99
C SER A 39 -1.98 11.88 -10.38
N ARG A 40 -2.17 10.60 -10.72
CA ARG A 40 -3.19 9.74 -10.11
C ARG A 40 -2.59 8.87 -9.01
N PHE A 41 -3.40 8.55 -8.00
CA PHE A 41 -3.04 7.52 -7.03
C PHE A 41 -3.25 6.15 -7.66
N VAL A 42 -2.20 5.32 -7.63
CA VAL A 42 -2.25 3.93 -8.07
C VAL A 42 -1.66 3.06 -6.97
N ARG A 43 -2.24 1.88 -6.80
CA ARG A 43 -1.71 0.85 -5.88
C ARG A 43 -1.72 -0.52 -6.56
N PRO A 44 -0.72 -1.37 -6.29
CA PRO A 44 -0.68 -2.71 -6.87
C PRO A 44 -1.57 -3.67 -6.10
N VAL A 45 -2.34 -4.47 -6.83
CA VAL A 45 -3.23 -5.52 -6.30
C VAL A 45 -3.06 -6.77 -7.14
N ARG A 46 -3.24 -7.95 -6.55
CA ARG A 46 -3.15 -9.21 -7.28
C ARG A 46 -4.48 -9.53 -7.95
N ASN A 47 -4.47 -9.80 -9.25
CA ASN A 47 -5.65 -10.29 -9.96
C ASN A 47 -5.74 -11.82 -9.80
N ILE A 48 -6.88 -12.34 -9.31
CA ILE A 48 -7.08 -13.78 -9.11
C ILE A 48 -7.88 -14.44 -10.24
N SER A 49 -8.48 -13.64 -11.11
CA SER A 49 -9.34 -14.13 -12.20
C SER A 49 -8.54 -14.63 -13.40
N ILE A 50 -7.23 -14.37 -13.45
CA ILE A 50 -6.35 -14.75 -14.55
C ILE A 50 -5.43 -15.90 -14.10
N PRO A 51 -5.33 -16.99 -14.88
CA PRO A 51 -4.42 -18.07 -14.56
C PRO A 51 -2.96 -17.58 -14.56
N PRO A 52 -2.10 -18.13 -13.69
CA PRO A 52 -0.75 -17.62 -13.44
C PRO A 52 0.22 -17.70 -14.64
N GLU A 53 -0.17 -18.37 -15.72
CA GLU A 53 0.68 -18.63 -16.89
C GLU A 53 0.55 -17.58 -18.01
N GLU A 54 -0.49 -16.75 -18.01
CA GLU A 54 -0.84 -15.90 -19.17
C GLU A 54 -0.51 -14.40 -19.03
N GLY A 55 0.05 -13.94 -17.90
CA GLY A 55 0.35 -12.51 -17.76
C GLY A 55 0.86 -12.09 -16.39
N ASN A 56 1.01 -10.77 -16.24
CA ASN A 56 1.42 -10.17 -14.98
C ASN A 56 0.31 -10.37 -13.93
N LYS A 57 0.68 -10.87 -12.75
CA LYS A 57 -0.28 -11.14 -11.65
C LYS A 57 -0.73 -9.86 -10.96
N PHE A 58 0.06 -8.79 -11.07
CA PHE A 58 -0.18 -7.53 -10.39
C PHE A 58 -0.83 -6.53 -11.32
N GLU A 59 -1.97 -6.01 -10.90
CA GLU A 59 -2.71 -4.94 -11.56
C GLU A 59 -2.56 -3.66 -10.73
N LEU A 60 -2.17 -2.57 -11.38
CA LEU A 60 -2.21 -1.25 -10.77
C LEU A 60 -3.65 -0.74 -10.82
N ILE A 61 -4.23 -0.47 -9.65
CA ILE A 61 -5.58 0.07 -9.55
C ILE A 61 -5.61 1.47 -8.95
N GLY A 62 -6.56 2.29 -9.40
CA GLY A 62 -6.85 3.60 -8.85
C GLY A 62 -7.99 3.61 -7.83
N PRO A 63 -8.18 4.73 -7.12
CA PRO A 63 -9.21 4.86 -6.11
C PRO A 63 -10.63 4.89 -6.70
N PHE A 64 -10.81 5.37 -7.94
CA PHE A 64 -12.14 5.48 -8.54
C PHE A 64 -12.69 4.10 -8.90
N GLU A 65 -11.85 3.25 -9.50
CA GLU A 65 -12.27 1.90 -9.85
C GLU A 65 -12.42 0.98 -8.63
N GLN A 66 -11.63 1.21 -7.57
CA GLN A 66 -11.69 0.43 -6.34
C GLN A 66 -13.08 0.45 -5.66
N VAL A 67 -13.86 1.52 -5.83
CA VAL A 67 -15.21 1.65 -5.25
C VAL A 67 -16.17 0.58 -5.77
N TYR A 68 -16.02 0.17 -7.03
CA TYR A 68 -16.91 -0.77 -7.71
C TYR A 68 -16.32 -2.19 -7.80
N MET A 69 -15.21 -2.45 -7.10
CA MET A 69 -14.50 -3.71 -7.14
C MET A 69 -14.51 -4.40 -5.78
N GLU A 70 -14.58 -5.73 -5.82
CA GLU A 70 -14.36 -6.55 -4.64
C GLU A 70 -12.93 -7.10 -4.63
N ILE A 71 -12.19 -6.72 -3.58
CA ILE A 71 -10.80 -7.09 -3.34
C ILE A 71 -10.75 -7.83 -2.00
N SER A 72 -10.25 -9.06 -1.99
CA SER A 72 -10.10 -9.86 -0.77
C SER A 72 -8.79 -9.54 -0.06
N CYS A 73 -8.82 -9.46 1.27
CA CYS A 73 -7.61 -9.45 2.08
C CYS A 73 -7.17 -10.89 2.39
N PRO A 74 -5.88 -11.24 2.32
CA PRO A 74 -5.38 -12.54 2.73
C PRO A 74 -5.19 -12.63 4.27
N ASP A 75 -6.09 -12.04 5.04
CA ASP A 75 -6.04 -11.97 6.51
C ASP A 75 -6.65 -13.22 7.19
N GLY A 76 -7.13 -14.18 6.41
CA GLY A 76 -7.80 -15.39 6.88
C GLY A 76 -9.23 -15.15 7.39
N GLY A 77 -9.73 -13.91 7.31
CA GLY A 77 -11.10 -13.55 7.65
C GLY A 77 -12.00 -13.43 6.42
N GLY A 78 -13.32 -13.43 6.63
CA GLY A 78 -14.30 -13.16 5.57
C GLY A 78 -14.32 -11.72 5.07
N GLY A 79 -13.37 -10.87 5.49
CA GLY A 79 -13.16 -9.50 5.02
C GLY A 79 -14.37 -8.56 5.10
N GLY A 80 -15.39 -8.88 5.92
CA GLY A 80 -16.65 -8.13 5.93
C GLY A 80 -17.39 -8.14 4.58
N ARG A 81 -17.09 -9.12 3.71
CA ARG A 81 -17.66 -9.18 2.36
C ARG A 81 -19.17 -9.41 2.44
N LYS A 82 -19.91 -8.55 1.73
CA LYS A 82 -21.38 -8.61 1.67
C LYS A 82 -21.89 -9.61 0.61
N SER A 83 -21.09 -9.89 -0.41
CA SER A 83 -21.51 -10.71 -1.54
C SER A 83 -21.00 -12.14 -1.41
N MET A 84 -21.81 -13.08 -1.93
CA MET A 84 -21.48 -14.49 -2.05
C MET A 84 -20.53 -14.77 -3.22
N PHE A 85 -20.29 -13.79 -4.10
CA PHE A 85 -19.48 -13.95 -5.30
C PHE A 85 -17.99 -13.96 -4.97
N PRO A 86 -17.16 -14.70 -5.73
CA PRO A 86 -15.72 -14.71 -5.52
C PRO A 86 -15.13 -13.31 -5.75
N ALA A 87 -14.07 -12.98 -5.01
CA ALA A 87 -13.39 -11.71 -5.23
C ALA A 87 -12.76 -11.75 -6.62
N THR A 88 -12.59 -10.59 -7.24
CA THR A 88 -11.89 -10.52 -8.53
C THR A 88 -10.39 -10.33 -8.33
N HIS A 89 -10.03 -9.73 -7.20
CA HIS A 89 -8.68 -9.33 -6.83
C HIS A 89 -8.39 -9.67 -5.38
N GLU A 90 -7.11 -9.73 -5.02
CA GLU A 90 -6.60 -10.00 -3.69
C GLU A 90 -5.49 -9.01 -3.33
N GLU A 91 -5.45 -8.55 -2.08
CA GLU A 91 -4.36 -7.73 -1.58
C GLU A 91 -3.04 -8.52 -1.52
N ILE A 92 -1.93 -7.86 -1.85
CA ILE A 92 -0.60 -8.50 -1.83
C ILE A 92 -0.20 -8.87 -0.40
N HIS A 93 -0.46 -7.95 0.53
CA HIS A 93 -0.20 -8.14 1.96
C HIS A 93 -1.16 -7.25 2.76
N PRO A 94 -1.74 -7.72 3.88
CA PRO A 94 -2.76 -6.96 4.63
C PRO A 94 -2.21 -5.66 5.21
N THR A 95 -0.89 -5.57 5.47
CA THR A 95 -0.28 -4.33 5.97
C THR A 95 -0.03 -3.27 4.88
N GLY A 96 -0.33 -3.56 3.60
CA GLY A 96 -0.16 -2.61 2.50
C GLY A 96 -1.03 -1.36 2.60
N ILE A 97 -2.08 -1.39 3.44
CA ILE A 97 -2.93 -0.23 3.75
C ILE A 97 -2.27 0.76 4.71
N LEU A 98 -1.29 0.33 5.50
CA LEU A 98 -0.66 1.14 6.54
C LEU A 98 0.51 1.94 5.97
N SER A 99 0.72 3.15 6.51
CA SER A 99 1.94 3.93 6.23
C SER A 99 3.19 3.21 6.73
N VAL A 100 4.35 3.58 6.18
CA VAL A 100 5.66 3.05 6.62
C VAL A 100 5.80 3.15 8.15
N VAL A 101 5.54 4.33 8.73
CA VAL A 101 5.67 4.57 10.17
C VAL A 101 4.68 3.73 10.99
N ALA A 102 3.43 3.61 10.53
CA ALA A 102 2.43 2.78 11.21
C ALA A 102 2.82 1.30 11.21
N ASN A 103 3.45 0.84 10.13
CA ASN A 103 3.88 -0.55 9.97
C ASN A 103 5.10 -0.90 10.85
N LEU A 104 5.83 0.08 11.39
CA LEU A 104 6.92 -0.16 12.35
C LEU A 104 6.43 -0.43 13.77
N THR A 105 5.19 -0.05 14.11
CA THR A 105 4.63 -0.31 15.45
C THR A 105 4.38 -1.81 15.59
N PRO A 106 5.03 -2.54 16.52
CA PRO A 106 4.80 -3.97 16.67
C PRO A 106 3.39 -4.25 17.21
N TRP A 107 2.76 -5.32 16.73
CA TRP A 107 1.40 -5.76 17.11
C TRP A 107 0.35 -4.62 17.17
N SER A 108 0.34 -3.76 16.14
CA SER A 108 -0.57 -2.61 16.09
C SER A 108 -2.05 -2.98 16.16
N ASP A 109 -2.41 -4.18 15.71
CA ASP A 109 -3.75 -4.76 15.76
C ASP A 109 -4.25 -5.01 17.20
N HIS A 110 -3.34 -5.18 18.16
CA HIS A 110 -3.66 -5.37 19.58
C HIS A 110 -3.80 -4.05 20.34
N ASN A 111 -3.49 -2.93 19.68
CA ASN A 111 -3.59 -1.60 20.25
C ASN A 111 -4.88 -0.91 19.79
N GLN A 112 -5.50 -0.15 20.69
CA GLN A 112 -6.60 0.72 20.28
C GLN A 112 -6.12 1.74 19.25
N SER A 113 -6.95 2.04 18.25
CA SER A 113 -6.57 2.93 17.13
C SER A 113 -6.00 4.29 17.54
N PRO A 114 -6.46 4.96 18.63
CA PRO A 114 -5.85 6.23 19.06
C PRO A 114 -4.38 6.07 19.51
N ARG A 115 -4.00 4.91 20.06
CA ARG A 115 -2.61 4.63 20.49
C ARG A 115 -1.68 4.50 19.29
N ASN A 116 -2.12 3.81 18.24
CA ASN A 116 -1.33 3.69 17.01
C ASN A 116 -1.14 5.05 16.32
N MET A 117 -2.18 5.88 16.30
CA MET A 117 -2.09 7.24 15.76
C MET A 117 -1.10 8.10 16.55
N TYR A 118 -1.22 8.09 17.88
CA TYR A 118 -0.29 8.81 18.76
C TYR A 118 1.15 8.34 18.56
N GLN A 119 1.38 7.04 18.41
CA GLN A 119 2.73 6.52 18.26
C GLN A 119 3.38 6.88 16.93
N CYS A 120 2.58 6.98 15.86
CA CYS A 120 3.07 7.55 14.59
C CYS A 120 3.48 9.03 14.73
N GLN A 121 2.79 9.79 15.58
CA GLN A 121 3.15 11.18 15.86
C GLN A 121 4.43 11.28 16.68
N MET A 122 4.53 10.50 17.76
CA MET A 122 5.71 10.48 18.63
C MET A 122 6.96 10.01 17.89
N GLY A 123 6.84 8.98 17.05
CA GLY A 123 7.96 8.47 16.25
C GLY A 123 8.59 9.53 15.32
N LYS A 124 7.82 10.53 14.86
CA LYS A 124 8.34 11.64 14.05
C LYS A 124 9.05 12.73 14.86
N GLN A 125 8.86 12.73 16.17
CA GLN A 125 9.43 13.73 17.09
C GLN A 125 10.58 13.16 17.93
N THR A 126 10.73 11.85 17.97
CA THR A 126 11.82 11.16 18.68
C THR A 126 13.18 11.57 18.14
N MET A 127 14.12 11.82 19.05
CA MET A 127 15.54 11.99 18.70
C MET A 127 16.09 10.65 18.21
N GLY A 128 16.75 10.66 17.05
CA GLY A 128 17.35 9.48 16.48
C GLY A 128 18.70 9.80 15.86
N PHE A 129 19.04 9.09 14.79
CA PHE A 129 20.24 9.32 14.00
C PHE A 129 19.86 10.04 12.69
N PRO A 130 20.04 11.37 12.58
CA PRO A 130 19.49 12.14 11.46
C PRO A 130 20.30 12.02 10.15
N SER A 131 21.62 11.83 10.24
CA SER A 131 22.48 11.63 9.06
C SER A 131 23.85 11.09 9.49
N GLN A 132 24.51 10.32 8.62
CA GLN A 132 25.90 9.87 8.85
C GLN A 132 26.91 10.98 8.56
N ALA A 133 26.57 11.90 7.65
CA ALA A 133 27.44 12.98 7.20
C ALA A 133 27.24 14.26 8.03
N LEU A 134 27.23 14.17 9.36
CA LEU A 134 27.04 15.34 10.24
C LEU A 134 28.13 16.40 10.04
N HIS A 135 29.37 15.98 9.76
CA HIS A 135 30.50 16.86 9.54
C HIS A 135 30.36 17.77 8.30
N SER A 136 29.51 17.43 7.34
CA SER A 136 29.30 18.20 6.11
C SER A 136 27.97 18.96 6.07
N ARG A 137 27.28 19.07 7.21
CA ARG A 137 25.99 19.77 7.33
C ARG A 137 26.08 20.92 8.34
N ALA A 138 25.36 22.00 8.02
CA ALA A 138 25.23 23.18 8.86
C ALA A 138 23.74 23.46 9.15
N ASP A 139 23.02 22.42 9.62
CA ASP A 139 21.61 22.54 10.00
C ASP A 139 21.47 23.38 11.28
N GLN A 140 20.43 24.22 11.37
CA GLN A 140 20.27 25.15 12.50
C GLN A 140 20.00 24.46 13.85
N LYS A 141 19.28 23.33 13.83
CA LYS A 141 19.03 22.51 15.02
C LYS A 141 18.97 21.04 14.63
N LEU A 142 19.78 20.22 15.30
CA LEU A 142 19.88 18.79 15.05
C LEU A 142 19.93 18.06 16.39
N TYR A 143 19.21 16.95 16.48
CA TYR A 143 19.20 16.09 17.65
C TYR A 143 19.75 14.72 17.26
N HIS A 144 20.79 14.28 17.96
CA HIS A 144 21.50 13.05 17.67
C HIS A 144 21.55 12.19 18.92
N LEU A 145 20.96 11.00 18.84
CA LEU A 145 21.04 9.99 19.88
C LEU A 145 22.37 9.22 19.73
N GLN A 146 23.19 9.22 20.77
CA GLN A 146 24.52 8.59 20.77
C GLN A 146 24.43 7.06 20.79
N ASP A 147 23.67 6.52 21.75
CA ASP A 147 23.53 5.08 21.93
C ASP A 147 22.15 4.61 21.46
N GLY A 148 22.10 3.98 20.29
CA GLY A 148 20.90 3.40 19.70
C GLY A 148 20.99 1.87 19.68
N ASN A 149 20.00 1.20 20.26
CA ASN A 149 19.87 -0.26 20.21
C ASN A 149 18.84 -0.67 19.16
N ASP A 150 19.09 -1.79 18.47
CA ASP A 150 18.08 -2.38 17.58
C ASP A 150 16.90 -2.96 18.38
N LEU A 151 15.74 -3.01 17.74
CA LEU A 151 14.53 -3.52 18.36
C LEU A 151 14.55 -5.04 18.40
N VAL A 152 14.36 -5.60 19.60
CA VAL A 152 14.24 -7.05 19.80
C VAL A 152 12.98 -7.61 19.12
N SER A 153 11.86 -6.86 19.19
CA SER A 153 10.65 -7.18 18.43
C SER A 153 10.48 -6.22 17.25
N ARG A 154 10.64 -6.73 16.04
CA ARG A 154 10.58 -5.97 14.78
C ARG A 154 9.65 -6.63 13.78
N ARG A 155 9.03 -5.82 12.92
CA ARG A 155 8.32 -6.34 11.73
C ARG A 155 9.31 -6.55 10.58
N SER A 156 8.95 -7.42 9.63
CA SER A 156 9.71 -7.64 8.40
C SER A 156 9.93 -6.36 7.59
N THR A 157 8.99 -5.43 7.64
CA THR A 157 9.11 -4.11 7.00
C THR A 157 10.22 -3.26 7.59
N GLN A 158 10.55 -3.43 8.87
CA GLN A 158 11.66 -2.72 9.50
C GLN A 158 12.99 -3.13 8.88
N GLU A 159 13.19 -4.42 8.58
CA GLU A 159 14.43 -4.91 7.97
C GLU A 159 14.66 -4.33 6.57
N VAL A 160 13.59 -4.19 5.78
CA VAL A 160 13.66 -3.58 4.44
C VAL A 160 14.03 -2.10 4.53
N VAL A 161 13.56 -1.41 5.57
CA VAL A 161 13.84 0.03 5.79
C VAL A 161 15.24 0.24 6.37
N THR A 162 15.69 -0.60 7.31
CA THR A 162 16.98 -0.43 8.02
C THR A 162 18.17 -1.04 7.29
N SER A 163 17.96 -2.06 6.45
CA SER A 163 19.06 -2.73 5.69
C SER A 163 19.84 -1.78 4.77
N ARG A 164 19.23 -0.65 4.38
CA ARG A 164 19.90 0.39 3.59
C ARG A 164 20.80 1.33 4.41
N CYS A 165 20.71 1.31 5.73
CA CYS A 165 21.50 2.17 6.60
C CYS A 165 22.75 1.49 7.19
N ALA A 166 22.83 0.16 7.14
CA ALA A 166 23.90 -0.62 7.78
C ALA A 166 25.09 -0.96 6.85
N SER A 167 25.05 -0.56 5.57
CA SER A 167 26.09 -0.89 4.58
C SER A 167 27.12 0.22 4.37
N SER A 168 27.46 1.01 5.39
CA SER A 168 28.44 2.10 5.29
C SER A 168 29.20 2.28 6.59
#